data_AF-A0A965KM42-F1
#
_entry.id   AF-A0A965KM42-F1
#
_cell.length_a   1.000
_cell.length_b   1.000
_cell.length_c   1.000
_cell.angle_alpha   90.00
_cell.angle_beta   90.00
_cell.angle_gamma   90.00
#
_symmetry.space_group_name_H-M   'P 1'
#
loop_
_entity.id
_entity.type
_entity.pdbx_description
1 polymer ?
#
loop_
_entity_poly.entity_id
_entity_poly.type
_entity_poly.pdbx_seq_one_letter_code
_entity_poly.pdbx_strand_id
1 'polypeptide(L)'
;NAISAPARKFVITGIPQQLVKKKAPTHYLRLFVPGVADANFTLELLSSNGRFIPTGFNERKLASGKVVEFKFKPEVAKGVFAIKLTSDQPLVAAIRSRATSNGSSDFVWSTPSPALAPMQIAIGGILPKIVFAGDVIAVDLKVEFSNGKVTEKSITGSDLVSWQVPNNAIAITVLGAGKDNYAGALIAARSGYAFFPIASGAELTKVAIPSSNIRVLNP
;
A
#
# COMPACT_ATOMS: atom_id res chain seq x y z
N ASN A 1 0.03 9.12 7.39
CA ASN A 1 -0.08 7.66 7.16
C ASN A 1 0.76 6.95 8.19
N ALA A 2 0.12 6.17 9.07
CA ALA A 2 0.84 5.35 10.03
C ALA A 2 1.72 4.36 9.29
N ILE A 3 2.95 4.20 9.77
CA ILE A 3 3.92 3.25 9.20
C ILE A 3 3.65 1.90 9.87
N SER A 4 3.57 0.82 9.08
CA SER A 4 3.42 -0.53 9.62
C SER A 4 4.64 -0.90 10.48
N ALA A 5 4.44 -1.75 11.48
CA ALA A 5 5.55 -2.31 12.25
C ALA A 5 6.62 -2.93 11.33
N PRO A 6 7.90 -2.93 11.74
CA PRO A 6 8.95 -3.58 10.98
C PRO A 6 8.62 -5.06 10.73
N ALA A 7 8.83 -5.51 9.50
CA ALA A 7 8.48 -6.83 9.02
C ALA A 7 9.42 -7.25 7.88
N ARG A 8 9.38 -8.54 7.52
CA ARG A 8 10.19 -9.11 6.44
C ARG A 8 9.46 -9.19 5.12
N LYS A 9 8.14 -8.97 5.12
CA LYS A 9 7.28 -9.02 3.95
C LYS A 9 6.33 -7.83 3.99
N PHE A 10 6.25 -7.10 2.89
CA PHE A 10 5.35 -5.97 2.72
C PHE A 10 4.64 -6.04 1.40
N VAL A 11 3.39 -5.60 1.40
CA VAL A 11 2.69 -5.26 0.16
C VAL A 11 2.20 -3.81 0.28
N ILE A 12 2.66 -2.96 -0.64
CA ILE A 12 2.20 -1.58 -0.78
C ILE A 12 1.35 -1.54 -2.04
N THR A 13 0.03 -1.40 -1.87
CA THR A 13 -0.93 -1.31 -2.98
C THR A 13 -1.21 0.13 -3.38
N GLY A 14 -1.98 0.30 -4.46
CA GLY A 14 -2.56 1.59 -4.83
C GLY A 14 -1.52 2.66 -5.10
N ILE A 15 -0.39 2.31 -5.72
CA ILE A 15 0.63 3.28 -6.11
C ILE A 15 0.21 3.89 -7.46
N PRO A 16 -0.01 5.21 -7.56
CA PRO A 16 -0.58 5.81 -8.75
C PRO A 16 0.45 5.89 -9.90
N GLN A 17 0.11 5.33 -11.06
CA GLN A 17 0.88 5.44 -12.31
C GLN A 17 0.15 6.32 -13.32
N GLN A 18 0.36 7.63 -13.24
CA GLN A 18 -0.31 8.59 -14.12
C GLN A 18 0.63 9.08 -15.21
N LEU A 19 0.31 8.70 -16.45
CA LEU A 19 1.05 9.18 -17.61
C LEU A 19 0.61 10.61 -17.95
N VAL A 20 1.46 11.59 -17.67
CA VAL A 20 1.26 13.00 -18.06
C VAL A 20 2.08 13.26 -19.33
N LYS A 21 1.41 13.65 -20.42
CA LYS A 21 2.04 13.79 -21.75
C LYS A 21 2.85 12.54 -22.15
N LYS A 22 2.28 11.36 -21.93
CA LYS A 22 2.91 10.02 -22.14
C LYS A 22 4.16 9.73 -21.30
N LYS A 23 4.48 10.54 -20.28
CA LYS A 23 5.62 10.31 -19.39
C LYS A 23 5.16 9.73 -18.06
N ALA A 24 5.81 8.64 -17.64
CA ALA A 24 5.59 8.04 -16.34
C ALA A 24 6.04 8.96 -15.18
N PRO A 25 5.35 8.92 -14.04
CA PRO A 25 5.78 9.64 -12.85
C PRO A 25 7.08 9.04 -12.30
N THR A 26 7.74 9.78 -11.43
CA THR A 26 8.90 9.27 -10.67
C THR A 26 8.41 8.80 -9.31
N HIS A 27 8.87 7.62 -8.90
CA HIS A 27 8.62 7.05 -7.58
C HIS A 27 9.92 6.99 -6.78
N TYR A 28 9.77 7.07 -5.47
CA TYR A 28 10.86 6.98 -4.51
C TYR A 28 10.46 5.96 -3.44
N LEU A 29 11.10 4.79 -3.47
CA LEU A 29 10.98 3.78 -2.43
C LEU A 29 11.93 4.18 -1.29
N ARG A 30 11.38 4.42 -0.10
CA ARG A 30 12.15 4.65 1.12
C ARG A 30 12.14 3.40 1.96
N LEU A 31 13.32 2.95 2.35
CA LEU A 31 13.52 1.79 3.22
C LEU A 31 14.35 2.18 4.43
N PHE A 32 14.06 1.53 5.56
CA PHE A 32 14.83 1.66 6.80
C PHE A 32 14.93 0.31 7.48
N VAL A 33 16.13 -0.10 7.87
CA VAL A 33 16.36 -1.33 8.65
C VAL A 33 16.62 -0.92 10.11
N PRO A 34 15.65 -1.12 11.03
CA PRO A 34 15.81 -0.76 12.43
C PRO A 34 16.76 -1.69 13.20
N GLY A 35 17.07 -2.87 12.67
CA GLY A 35 18.01 -3.80 13.27
C GLY A 35 19.47 -3.35 13.15
N VAL A 36 20.38 -4.14 13.70
CA VAL A 36 21.84 -3.88 13.62
C VAL A 36 22.49 -4.52 12.38
N ALA A 37 21.90 -5.58 11.84
CA ALA A 37 22.38 -6.27 10.65
C ALA A 37 21.88 -5.59 9.37
N ASP A 38 22.74 -5.52 8.36
CA ASP A 38 22.35 -5.14 7.00
C ASP A 38 21.29 -6.11 6.45
N ALA A 39 20.45 -5.63 5.55
CA ALA A 39 19.39 -6.42 4.93
C ALA A 39 19.65 -6.65 3.44
N ASN A 40 19.29 -7.82 2.95
CA ASN A 40 19.10 -8.08 1.53
C ASN A 40 17.60 -8.14 1.25
N PHE A 41 17.15 -7.40 0.23
CA PHE A 41 15.75 -7.41 -0.16
C PHE A 41 15.54 -7.63 -1.65
N THR A 42 14.40 -8.21 -1.97
CA THR A 42 13.85 -8.34 -3.31
C THR A 42 12.56 -7.54 -3.43
N LEU A 43 12.31 -7.01 -4.62
CA LEU A 43 11.10 -6.25 -4.92
C LEU A 43 10.46 -6.78 -6.19
N GLU A 44 9.20 -7.16 -6.08
CA GLU A 44 8.33 -7.50 -7.19
C GLU A 44 7.29 -6.39 -7.36
N LEU A 45 7.04 -6.00 -8.60
CA LEU A 45 5.96 -5.10 -8.96
C LEU A 45 4.78 -5.91 -9.47
N LEU A 46 3.60 -5.62 -8.96
CA LEU A 46 2.32 -6.22 -9.36
C LEU A 46 1.51 -5.18 -10.13
N SER A 47 1.03 -5.54 -11.31
CA SER A 47 0.21 -4.67 -12.16
C SER A 47 -0.93 -5.45 -12.79
N SER A 48 -1.85 -4.77 -13.46
CA SER A 48 -2.92 -5.42 -14.24
C SER A 48 -2.39 -6.30 -15.38
N ASN A 49 -1.13 -6.11 -15.79
CA ASN A 49 -0.51 -6.84 -16.90
C ASN A 49 0.44 -7.95 -16.42
N GLY A 50 0.41 -8.25 -15.12
CA GLY A 50 1.25 -9.27 -14.49
C GLY A 50 2.32 -8.70 -13.55
N ARG A 51 3.22 -9.60 -13.15
CA ARG A 51 4.27 -9.40 -12.13
C ARG A 51 5.68 -9.45 -12.73
N PHE A 52 6.55 -8.55 -12.28
CA PHE A 52 7.96 -8.54 -12.68
C PHE A 52 8.84 -7.80 -11.67
N ILE A 53 10.17 -7.98 -11.76
CA ILE A 53 11.16 -7.25 -10.96
C ILE A 53 11.57 -5.99 -11.74
N PRO A 54 11.39 -4.77 -11.21
CA PRO A 54 11.84 -3.56 -11.90
C PRO A 54 13.36 -3.53 -12.08
N THR A 55 13.81 -2.94 -13.19
CA THR A 55 15.24 -2.78 -13.49
C THR A 55 15.99 -2.12 -12.33
N GLY A 56 17.09 -2.73 -11.89
CA GLY A 56 17.91 -2.24 -10.77
C GLY A 56 17.47 -2.69 -9.39
N PHE A 57 16.46 -3.55 -9.27
CA PHE A 57 15.98 -4.14 -8.01
C PHE A 57 16.23 -5.65 -7.89
N ASN A 58 17.10 -6.21 -8.75
CA ASN A 58 17.60 -7.57 -8.53
C ASN A 58 18.52 -7.55 -7.30
N GLU A 59 18.10 -8.22 -6.22
CA GLU A 59 18.74 -8.35 -4.90
C GLU A 59 19.58 -7.14 -4.46
N ARG A 60 19.01 -6.31 -3.59
CA ARG A 60 19.66 -5.07 -3.13
C ARG A 60 20.07 -5.20 -1.67
N LYS A 61 21.34 -4.91 -1.41
CA LYS A 61 21.86 -4.74 -0.05
C LYS A 61 21.46 -3.37 0.50
N LEU A 62 21.01 -3.33 1.74
CA LEU A 62 20.54 -2.16 2.47
C LEU A 62 21.28 -2.07 3.81
N ALA A 63 22.01 -0.98 4.01
CA ALA A 63 22.74 -0.75 5.24
C ALA A 63 21.79 -0.53 6.43
N SER A 64 22.13 -1.08 7.58
CA SER A 64 21.36 -0.89 8.81
C SER A 64 21.47 0.52 9.39
N GLY A 65 20.46 0.93 10.16
CA GLY A 65 20.49 2.21 10.89
C GLY A 65 20.39 3.48 10.05
N LYS A 66 20.13 3.38 8.74
CA LYS A 66 19.98 4.54 7.84
C LYS A 66 18.76 4.40 6.94
N VAL A 67 18.11 5.53 6.66
CA VAL A 67 17.05 5.60 5.65
C VAL A 67 17.70 5.68 4.28
N VAL A 68 17.30 4.79 3.37
CA VAL A 68 17.78 4.78 1.98
C VAL A 68 16.60 5.01 1.04
N GLU A 69 16.81 5.83 0.02
CA GLU A 69 15.81 6.16 -1.00
C GLU A 69 16.26 5.62 -2.37
N PHE A 70 15.42 4.79 -2.99
CA PHE A 70 15.61 4.30 -4.35
C PHE A 70 14.62 5.01 -5.28
N LYS A 71 15.16 5.76 -6.24
CA LYS A 71 14.37 6.35 -7.32
C LYS A 71 14.09 5.28 -8.38
N PHE A 72 12.84 5.14 -8.80
CA PHE A 72 12.48 4.23 -9.87
C PHE A 72 11.32 4.76 -10.74
N LYS A 73 11.28 4.28 -11.99
CA LYS A 73 10.28 4.63 -13.00
C LYS A 73 9.84 3.33 -13.69
N PRO A 74 8.83 2.64 -13.17
CA PRO A 74 8.41 1.36 -13.72
C PRO A 74 7.76 1.58 -15.09
N GLU A 75 8.10 0.72 -16.05
CA GLU A 75 7.48 0.68 -17.37
C GLU A 75 6.16 -0.11 -17.32
N VAL A 76 5.19 0.44 -16.59
CA VAL A 76 3.84 -0.12 -16.50
C VAL A 76 2.80 0.79 -17.11
N ALA A 77 1.69 0.17 -17.53
CA ALA A 77 0.54 0.85 -18.07
C ALA A 77 -0.02 1.92 -17.11
N LYS A 78 -0.70 2.92 -17.68
CA LYS A 78 -1.40 3.95 -16.92
C LYS A 78 -2.41 3.29 -15.97
N GLY A 79 -2.45 3.74 -14.72
CA GLY A 79 -3.40 3.25 -13.73
C GLY A 79 -2.78 3.27 -12.35
N VAL A 80 -2.64 2.07 -11.78
CA VAL A 80 -2.07 1.83 -10.46
C VAL A 80 -1.23 0.56 -10.50
N PHE A 81 -0.28 0.45 -9.60
CA PHE A 81 0.44 -0.79 -9.35
C PHE A 81 0.57 -1.03 -7.84
N ALA A 82 1.04 -2.22 -7.48
CA ALA A 82 1.48 -2.54 -6.13
C ALA A 82 2.94 -3.01 -6.18
N ILE A 83 3.60 -3.01 -5.03
CA ILE A 83 4.86 -3.72 -4.85
C ILE A 83 4.75 -4.74 -3.74
N LYS A 84 5.44 -5.86 -3.91
CA LYS A 84 5.70 -6.87 -2.88
C LYS A 84 7.19 -6.83 -2.59
N LEU A 85 7.54 -6.62 -1.33
CA LEU A 85 8.91 -6.55 -0.87
C LEU A 85 9.17 -7.70 0.10
N THR A 86 10.22 -8.47 -0.13
CA THR A 86 10.70 -9.51 0.78
C THR A 86 12.13 -9.21 1.23
N SER A 87 12.43 -9.43 2.50
CA SER A 87 13.72 -9.12 3.11
C SER A 87 14.14 -10.19 4.13
N ASP A 88 15.44 -10.41 4.27
CA ASP A 88 16.02 -11.30 5.28
C ASP A 88 15.97 -10.68 6.70
N GLN A 89 16.05 -9.35 6.80
CA GLN A 89 15.87 -8.58 8.03
C GLN A 89 14.54 -7.83 8.06
N PRO A 90 13.95 -7.57 9.25
CA PRO A 90 12.83 -6.66 9.37
C PRO A 90 13.21 -5.27 8.89
N LEU A 91 12.37 -4.66 8.05
CA LEU A 91 12.57 -3.29 7.58
C LEU A 91 11.27 -2.49 7.65
N VAL A 92 11.32 -1.22 7.32
CA VAL A 92 10.18 -0.32 7.16
C VAL A 92 10.20 0.21 5.73
N ALA A 93 9.04 0.29 5.09
CA ALA A 93 8.93 0.73 3.70
C ALA A 93 7.83 1.79 3.51
N ALA A 94 8.08 2.74 2.61
CA ALA A 94 7.07 3.65 2.09
C ALA A 94 7.43 4.07 0.66
N ILE A 95 6.45 4.40 -0.15
CA ILE A 95 6.66 4.94 -1.49
C ILE A 95 6.11 6.34 -1.56
N ARG A 96 6.97 7.28 -1.97
CA ARG A 96 6.54 8.61 -2.41
C ARG A 96 6.39 8.61 -3.92
N SER A 97 5.20 8.97 -4.40
CA SER A 97 4.90 9.08 -5.83
C SER A 97 4.46 10.49 -6.14
N ARG A 98 4.90 11.03 -7.29
CA ARG A 98 4.26 12.23 -7.85
C ARG A 98 2.92 11.83 -8.47
N ALA A 99 1.85 12.51 -8.11
CA ALA A 99 0.53 12.36 -8.70
C ALA A 99 0.04 13.71 -9.22
N THR A 100 -0.74 13.69 -10.30
CA THR A 100 -1.34 14.89 -10.90
C THR A 100 -2.85 14.70 -10.99
N SER A 101 -3.59 15.61 -10.36
CA SER A 101 -5.05 15.66 -10.41
C SER A 101 -5.48 17.02 -10.95
N ASN A 102 -6.37 17.04 -11.95
CA ASN A 102 -6.97 18.27 -12.49
C ASN A 102 -5.99 19.41 -12.84
N GLY A 103 -4.80 19.07 -13.37
CA GLY A 103 -3.77 20.04 -13.74
C GLY A 103 -2.80 20.43 -12.61
N SER A 104 -3.10 20.08 -11.37
CA SER A 104 -2.24 20.30 -10.20
C SER A 104 -1.43 19.05 -9.86
N SER A 105 -0.13 19.20 -9.63
CA SER A 105 0.74 18.10 -9.19
C SER A 105 0.95 18.16 -7.68
N ASP A 106 0.85 17.00 -7.04
CA ASP A 106 1.12 16.78 -5.62
C ASP A 106 1.91 15.47 -5.44
N PHE A 107 2.18 15.07 -4.21
CA PHE A 107 2.82 13.81 -3.85
C PHE A 107 1.94 12.96 -2.95
N VAL A 108 1.98 11.66 -3.20
CA VAL A 108 1.25 10.65 -2.41
C VAL A 108 2.25 9.78 -1.69
N TRP A 109 1.99 9.53 -0.41
CA TRP A 109 2.71 8.57 0.41
C TRP A 109 1.91 7.28 0.53
N SER A 110 2.38 6.22 -0.12
CA SER A 110 1.81 4.88 0.00
C SER A 110 2.61 4.07 1.02
N THR A 111 1.90 3.45 1.96
CA THR A 111 2.47 2.62 3.03
C THR A 111 1.94 1.19 2.93
N PRO A 112 2.65 0.20 3.49
CA PRO A 112 2.17 -1.18 3.50
C PRO A 112 0.82 -1.30 4.21
N SER A 113 0.02 -2.24 3.73
CA SER A 113 -1.23 -2.65 4.40
C SER A 113 -1.06 -4.05 4.97
N PRO A 114 -1.69 -4.38 6.12
CA PRO A 114 -1.76 -5.75 6.59
C PRO A 114 -2.56 -6.60 5.60
N ALA A 115 -2.45 -7.92 5.72
CA ALA A 115 -3.37 -8.81 5.02
C ALA A 115 -4.81 -8.49 5.46
N LEU A 116 -5.72 -8.50 4.50
CA LEU A 116 -7.13 -8.21 4.74
C LEU A 116 -7.71 -9.24 5.70
N ALA A 117 -8.41 -8.72 6.69
CA ALA A 117 -9.25 -9.47 7.61
C ALA A 117 -10.66 -8.85 7.57
N PRO A 118 -11.69 -9.55 8.06
CA PRO A 118 -13.02 -8.98 8.15
C PRO A 118 -13.02 -7.65 8.90
N MET A 119 -13.58 -6.62 8.28
CA MET A 119 -13.59 -5.25 8.82
C MET A 119 -14.66 -4.41 8.11
N GLN A 120 -15.09 -3.31 8.73
CA GLN A 120 -15.96 -2.33 8.12
C GLN A 120 -15.26 -0.98 7.97
N ILE A 121 -15.46 -0.34 6.83
CA ILE A 121 -14.91 0.96 6.48
C ILE A 121 -16.08 1.89 6.19
N ALA A 122 -16.18 2.97 6.96
CA ALA A 122 -17.07 4.08 6.63
C ALA A 122 -16.48 4.86 5.45
N ILE A 123 -17.26 5.00 4.38
CA ILE A 123 -16.85 5.72 3.18
C ILE A 123 -17.50 7.11 3.14
N GLY A 124 -18.62 7.34 3.83
CA GLY A 124 -19.17 8.69 3.98
C GLY A 124 -19.44 9.41 2.65
N GLY A 125 -19.75 8.67 1.58
CA GLY A 125 -20.05 9.22 0.26
C GLY A 125 -18.85 9.67 -0.58
N ILE A 126 -17.60 9.44 -0.16
CA ILE A 126 -16.44 9.60 -1.07
C ILE A 126 -16.37 8.42 -2.07
N LEU A 127 -15.69 8.61 -3.20
CA LEU A 127 -15.59 7.63 -4.29
C LEU A 127 -14.18 7.03 -4.42
N PRO A 128 -13.65 6.32 -3.41
CA PRO A 128 -12.32 5.76 -3.51
C PRO A 128 -12.26 4.65 -4.55
N LYS A 129 -11.10 4.51 -5.18
CA LYS A 129 -10.71 3.32 -5.92
C LYS A 129 -9.94 2.41 -4.97
N ILE A 130 -10.49 1.22 -4.71
CA ILE A 130 -9.81 0.20 -3.91
C ILE A 130 -8.95 -0.65 -4.83
N VAL A 131 -7.71 -0.88 -4.42
CA VAL A 131 -6.72 -1.65 -5.15
C VAL A 131 -6.34 -2.85 -4.30
N PHE A 132 -6.71 -4.03 -4.78
CA PHE A 132 -6.40 -5.32 -4.19
C PHE A 132 -5.15 -5.90 -4.84
N ALA A 133 -4.31 -6.56 -4.04
CA ALA A 133 -3.13 -7.27 -4.52
C ALA A 133 -2.97 -8.62 -3.79
N GLY A 134 -2.51 -9.63 -4.50
CA GLY A 134 -2.30 -10.99 -3.99
C GLY A 134 -2.05 -11.97 -5.14
N ASP A 135 -1.44 -13.12 -4.85
CA ASP A 135 -1.18 -14.14 -5.90
C ASP A 135 -2.50 -14.69 -6.45
N VAL A 136 -3.47 -14.97 -5.57
CA VAL A 136 -4.88 -15.26 -5.91
C VAL A 136 -5.75 -14.31 -5.10
N ILE A 137 -6.49 -13.43 -5.77
CA ILE A 137 -7.38 -12.45 -5.16
C ILE A 137 -8.77 -13.07 -5.08
N ALA A 138 -9.32 -13.14 -3.88
CA ALA A 138 -10.68 -13.57 -3.60
C ALA A 138 -11.16 -12.83 -2.35
N VAL A 139 -11.94 -11.76 -2.54
CA VAL A 139 -12.41 -10.89 -1.46
C VAL A 139 -13.91 -10.69 -1.58
N ASP A 140 -14.64 -10.99 -0.52
CA ASP A 140 -16.09 -10.80 -0.45
C ASP A 140 -16.41 -9.52 0.31
N LEU A 141 -17.21 -8.66 -0.31
CA LEU A 141 -17.57 -7.35 0.19
C LEU A 141 -19.08 -7.24 0.33
N LYS A 142 -19.53 -6.60 1.41
CA LYS A 142 -20.87 -6.04 1.55
C LYS A 142 -20.78 -4.52 1.41
N VAL A 143 -21.62 -3.94 0.56
CA VAL A 143 -21.69 -2.50 0.30
C VAL A 143 -23.04 -1.99 0.76
N GLU A 144 -23.03 -0.96 1.59
CA GLU A 144 -24.21 -0.30 2.12
C GLU A 144 -24.35 1.08 1.48
N PHE A 145 -25.58 1.41 1.04
CA PHE A 145 -25.89 2.64 0.33
C PHE A 145 -26.73 3.58 1.18
N SER A 146 -26.65 4.88 0.89
CA SER A 146 -27.41 5.91 1.62
C SER A 146 -28.93 5.77 1.53
N ASN A 147 -29.44 5.05 0.52
CA ASN A 147 -30.86 4.74 0.37
C ASN A 147 -31.30 3.47 1.14
N GLY A 148 -30.44 2.92 1.99
CA GLY A 148 -30.70 1.70 2.76
C GLY A 148 -30.49 0.40 1.99
N LYS A 149 -30.17 0.45 0.68
CA LYS A 149 -29.85 -0.75 -0.10
C LYS A 149 -28.54 -1.36 0.40
N VAL A 150 -28.48 -2.69 0.37
CA VAL A 150 -27.28 -3.47 0.64
C VAL A 150 -27.02 -4.39 -0.55
N THR A 151 -25.76 -4.51 -0.98
CA THR A 151 -25.35 -5.45 -2.02
C THR A 151 -24.08 -6.17 -1.65
N GLU A 152 -23.97 -7.43 -2.01
CA GLU A 152 -22.72 -8.18 -1.92
C GLU A 152 -21.95 -8.16 -3.25
N LYS A 153 -20.63 -8.20 -3.15
CA LYS A 153 -19.71 -8.17 -4.30
C LYS A 153 -18.48 -9.00 -4.00
N SER A 154 -18.24 -10.01 -4.83
CA SER A 154 -16.96 -10.73 -4.84
C SER A 154 -15.99 -10.07 -5.82
N ILE A 155 -14.76 -9.86 -5.37
CA ILE A 155 -13.62 -9.39 -6.13
C ILE A 155 -12.68 -10.57 -6.32
N THR A 156 -12.51 -11.02 -7.57
CA THR A 156 -11.63 -12.13 -7.93
C THR A 156 -10.62 -11.71 -8.99
N GLY A 157 -9.44 -12.35 -8.97
CA GLY A 157 -8.38 -12.12 -9.96
C GLY A 157 -7.02 -12.59 -9.47
N SER A 158 -5.95 -12.09 -10.08
CA SER A 158 -4.57 -12.36 -9.72
C SER A 158 -3.74 -11.09 -9.80
N ASP A 159 -2.63 -11.06 -9.05
CA ASP A 159 -1.65 -9.98 -8.93
C ASP A 159 -2.21 -8.63 -8.44
N LEU A 160 -3.09 -8.01 -9.22
CA LEU A 160 -3.67 -6.71 -8.93
C LEU A 160 -5.06 -6.53 -9.55
N VAL A 161 -6.05 -6.22 -8.72
CA VAL A 161 -7.41 -5.86 -9.16
C VAL A 161 -7.78 -4.50 -8.60
N SER A 162 -8.30 -3.62 -9.46
CA SER A 162 -8.85 -2.33 -9.04
C SER A 162 -10.36 -2.34 -9.11
N TRP A 163 -11.02 -1.85 -8.07
CA TRP A 163 -12.46 -1.72 -8.00
C TRP A 163 -12.85 -0.31 -7.59
N GLN A 164 -13.74 0.30 -8.36
CA GLN A 164 -14.30 1.61 -8.06
C GLN A 164 -15.49 1.44 -7.13
N VAL A 165 -15.43 2.10 -5.97
CA VAL A 165 -16.57 2.12 -5.06
C VAL A 165 -17.77 2.80 -5.74
N PRO A 166 -18.96 2.19 -5.72
CA PRO A 166 -20.16 2.76 -6.33
C PRO A 166 -20.57 4.11 -5.71
N ASN A 167 -21.26 4.93 -6.51
CA ASN A 167 -21.87 6.15 -6.02
C ASN A 167 -22.86 5.85 -4.88
N ASN A 168 -22.96 6.78 -3.92
CA ASN A 168 -23.85 6.72 -2.77
C ASN A 168 -23.56 5.58 -1.77
N ALA A 169 -22.43 4.87 -1.92
CA ALA A 169 -21.96 3.95 -0.89
C ALA A 169 -21.54 4.73 0.37
N ILE A 170 -22.04 4.30 1.53
CA ILE A 170 -21.76 4.90 2.83
C ILE A 170 -20.83 4.03 3.67
N ALA A 171 -20.85 2.71 3.46
CA ALA A 171 -19.96 1.77 4.12
C ALA A 171 -19.62 0.57 3.23
N ILE A 172 -18.43 0.02 3.45
CA ILE A 172 -17.98 -1.24 2.86
C ILE A 172 -17.51 -2.15 3.98
N THR A 173 -18.01 -3.37 3.99
CA THR A 173 -17.57 -4.42 4.92
C THR A 173 -16.84 -5.49 4.12
N VAL A 174 -15.60 -5.77 4.48
CA VAL A 174 -14.90 -6.99 4.07
C VAL A 174 -15.50 -8.13 4.88
N LEU A 175 -16.22 -9.03 4.23
CA LEU A 175 -16.82 -10.22 4.84
C LEU A 175 -15.76 -11.32 5.01
N GLY A 176 -14.90 -11.46 4.01
CA GLY A 176 -13.81 -12.43 3.99
C GLY A 176 -12.80 -12.08 2.90
N ALA A 177 -11.57 -12.56 3.06
CA ALA A 177 -10.50 -12.39 2.09
C ALA A 177 -9.61 -13.64 2.05
N GLY A 178 -9.10 -13.95 0.86
CA GLY A 178 -8.08 -14.98 0.67
C GLY A 178 -6.81 -14.66 1.46
N LYS A 179 -6.02 -15.71 1.75
CA LYS A 179 -4.73 -15.55 2.41
C LYS A 179 -3.83 -14.60 1.60
N ASP A 180 -3.10 -13.73 2.30
CA ASP A 180 -2.17 -12.78 1.70
C ASP A 180 -2.83 -11.89 0.61
N ASN A 181 -4.12 -11.56 0.78
CA ASN A 181 -4.79 -10.52 0.01
C ASN A 181 -4.64 -9.20 0.75
N TYR A 182 -4.16 -8.17 0.07
CA TYR A 182 -3.89 -6.86 0.64
C TYR A 182 -4.71 -5.82 -0.11
N ALA A 183 -5.10 -4.73 0.55
CA ALA A 183 -5.73 -3.62 -0.15
C ALA A 183 -5.32 -2.26 0.37
N GLY A 184 -5.42 -1.29 -0.53
CA GLY A 184 -5.20 0.12 -0.26
C GLY A 184 -6.13 0.90 -1.16
N ALA A 185 -6.43 2.13 -0.78
CA ALA A 185 -7.42 2.92 -1.48
C ALA A 185 -6.88 4.28 -1.86
N LEU A 186 -7.28 4.71 -3.05
CA LEU A 186 -6.92 5.96 -3.66
C LEU A 186 -8.15 6.83 -3.84
N ILE A 187 -8.04 8.10 -3.46
CA ILE A 187 -9.07 9.11 -3.72
C ILE A 187 -8.45 10.19 -4.60
N ALA A 188 -9.10 10.48 -5.72
CA ALA A 188 -8.81 11.69 -6.48
C ALA A 188 -9.56 12.86 -5.82
N ALA A 189 -8.83 13.89 -5.40
CA ALA A 189 -9.39 15.15 -4.93
C ALA A 189 -9.09 16.27 -5.94
N ARG A 190 -9.78 17.40 -5.82
CA ARG A 190 -9.51 18.58 -6.68
C ARG A 190 -8.08 19.10 -6.53
N SER A 191 -7.48 18.92 -5.35
CA SER A 191 -6.13 19.38 -5.02
C SER A 191 -5.02 18.33 -5.26
N GLY A 192 -5.36 17.06 -5.49
CA GLY A 192 -4.34 16.01 -5.56
C GLY A 192 -4.89 14.59 -5.49
N TYR A 193 -4.05 13.64 -5.10
CA TYR A 193 -4.43 12.26 -4.83
C TYR A 193 -4.15 11.95 -3.36
N ALA A 194 -5.07 11.28 -2.69
CA ALA A 194 -4.86 10.75 -1.34
C ALA A 194 -4.78 9.23 -1.39
N PHE A 195 -3.91 8.66 -0.55
CA PHE A 195 -3.81 7.23 -0.33
C PHE A 195 -4.09 6.92 1.14
N PHE A 196 -4.84 5.85 1.38
CA PHE A 196 -4.98 5.25 2.70
C PHE A 196 -4.79 3.73 2.60
N PRO A 197 -3.93 3.14 3.45
CA PRO A 197 -3.84 1.69 3.57
C PRO A 197 -5.16 1.15 4.13
N ILE A 198 -5.64 0.01 3.64
CA ILE A 198 -6.81 -0.64 4.24
C ILE A 198 -6.30 -1.53 5.38
N ALA A 199 -6.58 -1.09 6.59
CA ALA A 199 -6.24 -1.77 7.82
C ALA A 199 -7.36 -1.57 8.83
N SER A 200 -7.56 -2.53 9.72
CA SER A 200 -8.42 -2.34 10.89
C SER A 200 -7.82 -1.23 11.76
N GLY A 201 -8.60 -0.18 12.05
CA GLY A 201 -8.18 0.90 12.95
C GLY A 201 -8.21 0.52 14.43
N ALA A 202 -8.71 -0.69 14.75
CA ALA A 202 -8.97 -1.17 16.11
C ALA A 202 -8.12 -2.40 16.47
N GLU A 203 -6.90 -2.50 15.97
CA GLU A 203 -5.94 -3.41 16.58
C GLU A 203 -5.51 -2.82 17.92
N LEU A 204 -5.92 -3.45 19.02
CA LEU A 204 -5.42 -3.15 20.37
C LEU A 204 -3.90 -3.42 20.39
N THR A 205 -3.10 -2.44 19.96
CA THR A 205 -1.64 -2.54 20.05
C THR A 205 -1.27 -2.58 21.52
N LYS A 206 -0.90 -3.77 21.99
CA LYS A 206 -0.27 -4.03 23.29
C LYS A 206 0.83 -2.99 23.48
N VAL A 207 0.68 -2.16 24.52
CA VAL A 207 1.63 -1.13 24.91
C VAL A 207 3.01 -1.77 24.96
N ALA A 208 3.90 -1.39 24.05
CA ALA A 208 5.31 -1.74 24.15
C ALA A 208 5.82 -1.05 25.41
N ILE A 209 6.06 -1.81 26.46
CA ILE A 209 6.76 -1.33 27.65
C ILE A 209 8.09 -0.74 27.15
N PRO A 210 8.36 0.56 27.29
CA PRO A 210 9.63 1.11 26.85
C PRO A 210 10.72 0.48 27.70
N SER A 211 11.60 -0.33 27.09
CA SER A 211 12.85 -0.72 27.74
C SER A 211 13.83 0.45 27.61
N SER A 212 13.85 1.34 28.60
CA SER A 212 14.92 2.33 28.72
C SER A 212 16.24 1.62 29.00
N ASN A 213 17.22 1.77 28.09
CA ASN A 213 18.60 1.36 28.33
C ASN A 213 19.39 2.59 28.81
N ILE A 214 19.72 2.62 30.10
CA ILE A 214 20.40 3.77 30.75
C ILE A 214 21.93 3.81 30.51
N ARG A 215 22.48 2.92 29.68
CA ARG A 215 23.93 2.88 29.40
C ARG A 215 24.45 4.05 28.54
N VAL A 216 23.60 5.00 28.16
CA VAL A 216 23.95 6.22 27.39
C VAL A 216 24.36 7.39 28.32
N LEU A 217 24.31 7.21 29.65
CA LEU A 217 24.68 8.24 30.64
C LEU A 217 26.02 7.99 31.33
N ASN A 218 27.03 7.49 30.62
CA ASN A 218 28.41 7.53 31.12
C ASN A 218 29.35 8.10 30.05
N PRO A 219 29.82 9.36 30.19
CA PRO A 219 31.05 9.82 29.55
C PRO A 219 32.29 9.12 30.13
#